data_AF-A0A651D3T6-F1
#
_entry.id   AF-A0A651D3T6-F1
#
_cell.length_a   1.000
_cell.length_b   1.000
_cell.length_c   1.000
_cell.angle_alpha   90.00
_cell.angle_beta   90.00
_cell.angle_gamma   90.00
#
_symmetry.space_group_name_H-M   'P 1'
#
loop_
_entity.id
_entity.type
_entity.pdbx_description
1 polymer ?
#
loop_
_entity_poly.entity_id
_entity_poly.type
_entity_poly.pdbx_seq_one_letter_code
_entity_poly.pdbx_strand_id
1 'polypeptide(L)'
;MGAHAATEPQGMYSANDILDADVYFAGGSGEEIGDVYDILFDEEMRVTALVIESGAVLGLGGREIVVDADYFTLETHTEGDGDTEHRIMVEADQAEVEAFPAYNRDWWEQTQANARDAWQATQEGAESAWQRTREAVGADD
;
A
#
# COMPACT_ATOMS: atom_id res chain seq x y z
N MET A 1 -19.77 -27.03 -16.53
CA MET A 1 -20.49 -26.02 -15.73
C MET A 1 -19.46 -25.46 -14.80
N GLY A 2 -19.01 -24.22 -15.10
CA GLY A 2 -17.80 -23.63 -14.53
C GLY A 2 -17.95 -23.39 -13.04
N ALA A 3 -16.88 -23.69 -12.29
CA ALA A 3 -16.77 -23.28 -10.91
C ALA A 3 -16.89 -21.76 -10.86
N HIS A 4 -17.90 -21.28 -10.16
CA HIS A 4 -17.99 -19.88 -9.79
C HIS A 4 -16.90 -19.65 -8.75
N ALA A 5 -15.76 -19.09 -9.16
CA ALA A 5 -14.81 -18.57 -8.21
C ALA A 5 -15.55 -17.51 -7.38
N ALA A 6 -15.55 -17.69 -6.07
CA ALA A 6 -16.16 -16.77 -5.14
C ALA A 6 -15.07 -15.82 -4.64
N THR A 7 -15.25 -14.52 -4.87
CA THR A 7 -14.42 -13.48 -4.27
C THR A 7 -14.96 -13.20 -2.88
N GLU A 8 -14.47 -13.94 -1.89
CA GLU A 8 -14.86 -13.76 -0.49
C GLU A 8 -13.67 -13.23 0.32
N PRO A 9 -13.86 -12.22 1.19
CA PRO A 9 -12.79 -11.71 2.03
C PRO A 9 -12.38 -12.78 3.05
N GLN A 10 -11.08 -13.07 3.12
CA GLN A 10 -10.53 -14.06 4.05
C GLN A 10 -10.35 -13.52 5.48
N GLY A 11 -10.44 -12.21 5.64
CA GLY A 11 -10.24 -11.51 6.90
C GLY A 11 -8.76 -11.30 7.25
N MET A 12 -7.93 -12.34 7.20
CA MET A 12 -6.49 -12.28 7.43
C MET A 12 -5.73 -12.65 6.16
N TYR A 13 -4.66 -11.92 5.84
CA TYR A 13 -3.82 -12.14 4.68
C TYR A 13 -2.36 -12.36 5.11
N SER A 14 -1.68 -13.30 4.48
CA SER A 14 -0.25 -13.54 4.64
C SER A 14 0.51 -12.60 3.74
N ALA A 15 1.48 -11.84 4.27
CA ALA A 15 2.32 -10.96 3.45
C ALA A 15 3.08 -11.75 2.36
N ASN A 16 3.46 -13.01 2.65
CA ASN A 16 4.10 -13.89 1.67
C ASN A 16 3.20 -14.22 0.48
N ASP A 17 1.88 -14.19 0.68
CA ASP A 17 0.91 -14.51 -0.38
C ASP A 17 0.54 -13.25 -1.18
N ILE A 18 0.94 -12.07 -0.69
CA ILE A 18 0.77 -10.78 -1.37
C ILE A 18 2.04 -10.38 -2.11
N LEU A 19 3.22 -10.69 -1.57
CA LEU A 19 4.47 -10.57 -2.30
C LEU A 19 4.42 -11.48 -3.53
N ASP A 20 4.98 -11.01 -4.65
CA ASP A 20 4.92 -11.66 -5.96
C ASP A 20 3.49 -11.86 -6.52
N ALA A 21 2.46 -11.24 -5.93
CA ALA A 21 1.12 -11.27 -6.49
C ALA A 21 1.03 -10.37 -7.72
N ASP A 22 0.33 -10.87 -8.75
CA ASP A 22 0.06 -10.12 -9.97
C ASP A 22 -0.80 -8.87 -9.68
N VAL A 23 -0.48 -7.79 -10.39
CA VAL A 23 -1.15 -6.50 -10.31
C VAL A 23 -1.82 -6.18 -11.65
N TYR A 24 -3.08 -5.76 -11.63
CA TYR A 24 -3.88 -5.44 -12.82
C TYR A 24 -4.57 -4.09 -12.70
N PHE A 25 -4.97 -3.51 -13.83
CA PHE A 25 -5.84 -2.33 -13.84
C PHE A 25 -7.28 -2.68 -13.40
N ALA A 26 -7.83 -1.87 -12.50
CA ALA A 26 -9.23 -1.94 -12.12
C ALA A 26 -10.11 -1.56 -13.32
N GLY A 27 -11.11 -2.40 -13.61
CA GLY A 27 -11.99 -2.24 -14.79
C GLY A 27 -11.99 -3.43 -15.76
N GLY A 28 -11.19 -4.47 -15.48
CA GLY A 28 -11.31 -5.76 -16.14
C GLY A 28 -10.81 -5.79 -17.58
N SER A 29 -9.88 -4.90 -17.94
CA SER A 29 -9.12 -5.02 -19.20
C SER A 29 -8.33 -6.32 -19.27
N GLY A 30 -8.00 -6.90 -18.11
CA GLY A 30 -7.11 -8.05 -17.99
C GLY A 30 -5.65 -7.70 -18.29
N GLU A 31 -5.33 -6.40 -18.35
CA GLU A 31 -3.99 -5.91 -18.58
C GLU A 31 -3.22 -5.86 -17.26
N GLU A 32 -2.08 -6.56 -17.26
CA GLU A 32 -1.16 -6.68 -16.15
C GLU A 32 -0.25 -5.45 -16.08
N ILE A 33 -0.10 -4.93 -14.86
CA ILE A 33 0.80 -3.82 -14.54
C ILE A 33 2.19 -4.36 -14.18
N GLY A 34 2.24 -5.48 -13.48
CA GLY A 34 3.44 -6.15 -12.99
C GLY A 34 3.15 -6.89 -11.69
N ASP A 35 4.13 -6.98 -10.80
CA ASP A 35 4.05 -7.82 -9.59
C ASP A 35 4.36 -7.01 -8.32
N VAL A 36 3.81 -7.42 -7.17
CA VAL A 36 4.12 -6.80 -5.88
C VAL A 36 5.55 -7.16 -5.45
N TYR A 37 6.41 -6.14 -5.39
CA TYR A 37 7.81 -6.26 -4.95
C TYR A 37 7.98 -6.06 -3.44
N ASP A 38 7.26 -5.10 -2.84
CA ASP A 38 7.35 -4.81 -1.40
C ASP A 38 6.05 -4.22 -0.86
N ILE A 39 5.88 -4.30 0.47
CA ILE A 39 4.73 -3.75 1.20
C ILE A 39 5.25 -2.73 2.20
N LEU A 40 4.84 -1.47 2.04
CA LEU A 40 5.27 -0.38 2.90
C LEU A 40 4.27 -0.18 4.04
N PHE A 41 4.81 -0.07 5.26
CA PHE A 41 4.04 0.13 6.48
C PHE A 41 4.42 1.45 7.15
N ASP A 42 3.46 2.03 7.87
CA ASP A 42 3.72 3.12 8.82
C ASP A 42 4.14 2.60 10.20
N GLU A 43 4.42 3.52 11.12
CA GLU A 43 4.76 3.25 12.52
C GLU A 43 3.64 2.52 13.28
N GLU A 44 2.39 2.55 12.79
CA GLU A 44 1.24 1.84 13.34
C GLU A 44 1.05 0.46 12.72
N MET A 45 2.00 0.01 11.89
CA MET A 45 1.95 -1.25 11.14
C MET A 45 0.74 -1.35 10.19
N ARG A 46 0.25 -0.21 9.68
CA ARG A 46 -0.76 -0.16 8.62
C ARG A 46 -0.07 -0.07 7.27
N VAL A 47 -0.62 -0.78 6.29
CA VAL A 47 -0.16 -0.68 4.90
C VAL A 47 -0.44 0.72 4.39
N THR A 48 0.60 1.39 3.90
CA THR A 48 0.50 2.73 3.32
C THR A 48 0.65 2.72 1.80
N ALA A 49 1.44 1.79 1.28
CA ALA A 49 1.66 1.64 -0.15
C ALA A 49 2.15 0.23 -0.49
N LEU A 50 1.98 -0.15 -1.75
CA LEU A 50 2.68 -1.28 -2.37
C LEU A 50 3.78 -0.74 -3.29
N VAL A 51 4.90 -1.44 -3.34
CA VAL A 51 5.90 -1.27 -4.38
C VAL A 51 5.64 -2.32 -5.44
N ILE A 52 5.47 -1.88 -6.68
CA ILE A 52 5.11 -2.74 -7.81
C ILE A 52 6.27 -2.71 -8.80
N GLU A 53 6.85 -3.86 -9.11
CA GLU A 53 7.80 -3.99 -10.22
C GLU A 53 7.00 -4.03 -11.52
N SER A 54 7.07 -2.94 -12.30
CA SER A 54 6.28 -2.84 -13.53
C SER A 54 6.75 -3.85 -14.59
N GLY A 55 5.80 -4.55 -15.22
CA GLY A 55 6.07 -5.43 -16.32
C GLY A 55 6.71 -4.71 -17.51
N ALA A 56 7.47 -5.45 -18.33
CA ALA A 56 8.10 -4.91 -19.53
C ALA A 56 7.09 -4.42 -20.59
N VAL A 57 5.84 -4.88 -20.53
CA VAL A 57 4.77 -4.63 -21.51
C VAL A 57 4.27 -3.19 -21.47
N LEU A 58 4.24 -2.55 -20.30
CA LEU A 58 3.79 -1.16 -20.15
C LEU A 58 4.81 -0.11 -20.64
N GLY A 59 5.96 -0.54 -21.19
CA GLY A 59 7.01 0.38 -21.63
C GLY A 59 7.75 1.07 -20.47
N LEU A 60 7.45 0.67 -19.23
CA LEU A 60 8.05 1.15 -17.99
C LEU A 60 9.40 0.49 -17.67
N GLY A 61 9.68 -0.65 -18.31
CA GLY A 61 11.01 -1.26 -18.34
C GLY A 61 11.44 -1.91 -17.02
N GLY A 62 10.54 -2.49 -16.24
CA GLY A 62 10.92 -3.14 -14.98
C GLY A 62 11.16 -2.16 -13.83
N ARG A 63 10.69 -0.91 -13.93
CA ARG A 63 10.88 0.04 -12.83
C ARG A 63 9.94 -0.30 -11.68
N GLU A 64 10.43 -0.10 -10.46
CA GLU A 64 9.65 -0.19 -9.24
C GLU A 64 8.86 1.12 -9.06
N ILE A 65 7.53 1.04 -8.94
CA ILE A 65 6.63 2.17 -8.72
C ILE A 65 5.97 2.07 -7.36
N VAL A 66 5.65 3.21 -6.75
CA VAL A 66 4.94 3.27 -5.47
C VAL A 66 3.46 3.56 -5.71
N VAL A 67 2.59 2.70 -5.19
CA VAL A 67 1.14 2.83 -5.28
C VAL A 67 0.57 2.95 -3.88
N ASP A 68 0.03 4.12 -3.54
CA ASP A 68 -0.56 4.37 -2.23
C ASP A 68 -1.81 3.50 -1.99
N ALA A 69 -2.11 3.21 -0.72
CA ALA A 69 -3.23 2.37 -0.29
C ALA A 69 -4.61 2.80 -0.78
N ASP A 70 -4.75 4.07 -1.19
CA ASP A 70 -5.99 4.61 -1.76
C ASP A 70 -6.21 4.19 -3.23
N TYR A 71 -5.17 3.70 -3.92
CA TYR A 71 -5.21 3.37 -5.34
C TYR A 71 -5.32 1.87 -5.61
N PHE A 72 -5.36 1.00 -4.60
CA PHE A 72 -5.46 -0.43 -4.85
C PHE A 72 -6.45 -1.15 -3.95
N THR A 73 -6.98 -2.25 -4.47
CA THR A 73 -7.76 -3.23 -3.72
C THR A 73 -7.18 -4.63 -3.92
N LEU A 74 -7.44 -5.52 -2.97
CA LEU A 74 -7.06 -6.92 -3.07
C LEU A 74 -8.28 -7.74 -3.47
N GLU A 75 -8.15 -8.50 -4.54
CA GLU A 75 -9.10 -9.52 -4.93
C GLU A 75 -8.56 -10.90 -4.55
N THR A 76 -9.46 -11.71 -3.98
CA THR A 76 -9.18 -13.11 -3.65
C THR A 76 -9.93 -13.99 -4.66
N HIS A 77 -9.21 -14.90 -5.31
CA HIS A 77 -9.78 -15.87 -6.22
C HIS A 77 -9.55 -17.27 -5.68
N THR A 78 -10.61 -17.96 -5.30
CA THR A 78 -10.53 -19.38 -4.91
C THR A 78 -10.90 -20.25 -6.11
N GLU A 79 -9.94 -21.06 -6.55
CA GLU A 79 -10.11 -22.02 -7.62
C GLU A 79 -10.94 -23.23 -7.19
N GLY A 80 -11.39 -24.02 -8.17
CA GLY A 80 -12.28 -25.16 -7.94
C GLY A 80 -11.64 -26.33 -7.16
N ASP A 81 -10.33 -26.35 -7.01
CA ASP A 81 -9.56 -27.30 -6.19
C ASP A 81 -9.35 -26.81 -4.74
N GLY A 82 -9.72 -25.56 -4.45
CA GLY A 82 -9.58 -24.93 -3.14
C GLY A 82 -8.31 -24.11 -2.97
N ASP A 83 -7.46 -24.04 -3.99
CA ASP A 83 -6.30 -23.14 -3.98
C ASP A 83 -6.79 -21.69 -4.09
N THR A 84 -6.16 -20.81 -3.32
CA THR A 84 -6.53 -19.40 -3.29
C THR A 84 -5.40 -18.53 -3.80
N GLU A 85 -5.72 -17.69 -4.76
CA GLU A 85 -4.83 -16.73 -5.37
C GLU A 85 -5.24 -15.30 -4.98
N HIS A 86 -4.25 -14.44 -4.80
CA HIS A 86 -4.45 -13.02 -4.53
C HIS A 86 -3.99 -12.20 -5.73
N ARG A 87 -4.78 -11.17 -6.06
CA ARG A 87 -4.43 -10.22 -7.12
C ARG A 87 -4.68 -8.82 -6.62
N ILE A 88 -3.82 -7.89 -7.03
CA ILE A 88 -3.98 -6.48 -6.71
C ILE A 88 -4.63 -5.76 -7.89
N MET A 89 -5.69 -5.01 -7.61
CA MET A 89 -6.41 -4.22 -8.59
C MET A 89 -6.13 -2.75 -8.36
N VAL A 90 -5.46 -2.09 -9.30
CA VAL A 90 -5.07 -0.67 -9.20
C VAL A 90 -6.11 0.20 -9.90
N GLU A 91 -6.70 1.13 -9.15
CA GLU A 91 -7.67 2.13 -9.60
C GLU A 91 -6.95 3.36 -10.21
N ALA A 92 -6.34 3.17 -11.36
CA ALA A 92 -5.67 4.24 -12.13
C ALA A 92 -5.70 3.90 -13.63
N ASP A 93 -5.50 4.88 -14.51
CA ASP A 93 -5.21 4.63 -15.91
C ASP A 93 -3.69 4.48 -16.17
N GLN A 94 -3.31 4.05 -17.37
CA GLN A 94 -1.90 3.85 -17.72
C GLN A 94 -1.07 5.13 -17.56
N ALA A 95 -1.60 6.30 -17.93
CA ALA A 95 -0.86 7.54 -17.85
C ALA A 95 -0.65 7.97 -16.38
N GLU A 96 -1.62 7.68 -15.52
CA GLU A 96 -1.49 7.87 -14.07
C GLU A 96 -0.43 6.93 -13.46
N VAL A 97 -0.42 5.65 -13.85
CA VAL A 97 0.60 4.69 -13.41
C VAL A 97 2.00 5.11 -13.86
N GLU A 98 2.17 5.61 -15.09
CA GLU A 98 3.45 6.14 -15.57
C GLU A 98 3.95 7.35 -14.75
N ALA A 99 3.02 8.12 -14.17
CA ALA A 99 3.30 9.29 -13.35
C ALA A 99 3.58 8.94 -11.87
N PHE A 100 3.32 7.71 -11.44
CA PHE A 100 3.58 7.31 -10.06
C PHE A 100 5.08 7.41 -9.68
N PRO A 101 5.39 7.72 -8.41
CA PRO A 101 6.76 7.84 -7.94
C PRO A 101 7.53 6.54 -8.19
N ALA A 102 8.79 6.66 -8.61
CA ALA A 102 9.69 5.52 -8.63
C ALA A 102 10.12 5.18 -7.20
N TYR A 103 10.01 3.90 -6.84
CA TYR A 103 10.69 3.41 -5.65
C TYR A 103 12.19 3.35 -5.95
N ASN A 104 12.95 4.18 -5.26
CA ASN A 104 14.40 4.20 -5.34
C ASN A 104 14.96 4.70 -4.02
N ARG A 105 16.28 4.64 -3.88
CA ARG A 105 16.98 5.03 -2.65
C ARG A 105 16.67 6.46 -2.20
N ASP A 106 16.68 7.42 -3.13
CA ASP A 106 16.47 8.84 -2.79
C ASP A 106 15.03 9.08 -2.33
N TRP A 107 14.05 8.48 -3.03
CA TRP A 107 12.64 8.50 -2.63
C TRP A 107 12.47 7.88 -1.25
N TRP A 108 13.07 6.71 -0.99
CA TRP A 108 12.96 6.01 0.28
C TRP A 108 13.56 6.81 1.45
N GLU A 109 14.77 7.34 1.28
CA GLU A 109 15.42 8.15 2.31
C GLU A 109 14.61 9.42 2.61
N GLN A 110 14.03 10.06 1.59
CA GLN A 110 13.16 11.23 1.75
C GLN A 110 11.85 10.86 2.48
N THR A 111 11.17 9.79 2.05
CA THR A 111 9.92 9.34 2.67
C THR A 111 10.11 8.97 4.13
N GLN A 112 11.19 8.24 4.47
CA GLN A 112 11.52 7.94 5.86
C GLN A 112 11.81 9.20 6.68
N ALA A 113 12.54 10.17 6.13
CA ALA A 113 12.80 11.43 6.82
C ALA A 113 11.50 12.19 7.12
N ASN A 114 10.64 12.33 6.12
CA ASN A 114 9.33 12.98 6.25
C ASN A 114 8.46 12.28 7.31
N ALA A 115 8.43 10.95 7.31
CA ALA A 115 7.67 10.16 8.28
C ALA A 115 8.19 10.37 9.71
N ARG A 116 9.52 10.36 9.91
CA ARG A 116 10.12 10.62 11.23
C ARG A 116 9.84 12.03 11.73
N ASP A 117 9.92 13.03 10.87
CA ASP A 117 9.66 14.42 11.23
C ASP A 117 8.18 14.61 11.63
N ALA A 118 7.25 13.99 10.89
CA ALA A 118 5.83 14.00 11.22
C ALA A 118 5.52 13.33 12.57
N TRP A 119 6.20 12.21 12.87
CA TRP A 119 6.07 11.52 14.15
C TRP A 119 6.57 12.36 15.33
N GLN A 120 7.77 12.97 15.18
CA GLN A 120 8.34 13.85 16.20
C GLN A 120 7.44 15.06 16.48
N ALA A 121 6.95 15.73 15.43
CA ALA A 121 6.03 16.86 15.57
C ALA A 121 4.74 16.47 16.32
N THR A 122 4.23 15.25 16.07
CA THR A 122 3.04 14.73 16.76
C THR A 122 3.30 14.47 18.24
N GLN A 123 4.45 13.88 18.58
CA GLN A 123 4.84 13.64 19.97
C GLN A 123 5.03 14.96 20.74
N GLU A 124 5.76 15.92 20.17
CA GLU A 124 6.00 17.24 20.77
C GLU A 124 4.69 18.02 20.99
N GLY A 125 3.78 17.97 20.00
CA GLY A 125 2.47 18.59 20.09
C GLY A 125 1.61 17.99 21.20
N ALA A 126 1.63 16.67 21.34
CA ALA A 126 0.93 15.96 22.41
C ALA A 126 1.50 16.32 23.79
N GLU A 127 2.83 16.28 23.97
CA GLU A 127 3.48 16.67 25.21
C GLU A 127 3.17 18.12 25.62
N SER A 128 3.22 19.04 24.67
CA SER A 128 2.91 20.45 24.89
C SER A 128 1.44 20.68 25.29
N ALA A 129 0.50 19.87 24.77
CA ALA A 129 -0.91 19.92 25.17
C ALA A 129 -1.11 19.37 26.59
N TRP A 130 -0.42 18.28 26.95
CA TRP A 130 -0.46 17.72 28.31
C TRP A 130 0.12 18.67 29.36
N GLN A 131 1.24 19.34 29.05
CA GLN A 131 1.86 20.32 29.94
C GLN A 131 0.92 21.50 30.22
N ARG A 132 0.35 22.11 29.16
CA ARG A 132 -0.61 23.21 29.31
C ARG A 132 -1.83 22.83 30.15
N THR A 133 -2.34 21.61 29.99
CA THR A 133 -3.49 21.13 30.79
C THR A 133 -3.10 20.98 32.26
N ARG A 134 -1.93 20.42 32.56
CA ARG A 134 -1.41 20.27 33.93
C ARG A 134 -1.19 21.63 34.60
N GLU A 135 -0.62 22.59 33.88
CA GLU A 135 -0.41 23.95 34.36
C GLU A 135 -1.73 24.66 34.68
N ALA A 136 -2.74 24.51 33.82
CA ALA A 136 -4.06 25.09 34.03
C ALA A 136 -4.78 24.52 35.26
N VAL A 137 -4.77 23.19 35.45
CA VAL A 137 -5.45 22.57 36.62
C VAL A 137 -4.68 22.76 37.93
N GLY A 138 -3.35 22.96 37.88
CA GLY A 138 -2.52 23.23 39.05
C GLY A 138 -2.50 24.70 39.48
N ALA A 139 -3.08 25.61 38.68
CA ALA A 139 -3.15 27.04 38.97
C ALA A 139 -4.44 27.46 39.73
N ASP A 140 -5.37 26.53 39.96
CA ASP A 140 -6.67 26.73 40.63
C ASP A 140 -6.69 26.25 42.11
N ASP A 141 -5.55 25.85 42.69
CA ASP A 141 -5.38 25.45 44.12
C ASP A 141 -4.56 26.46 44.94
#